data_AF-A0A9E0YGS0-F1
#
_entry.id   AF-A0A9E0YGS0-F1
#
_cell.length_a   1.000
_cell.length_b   1.000
_cell.length_c   1.000
_cell.angle_alpha   90.00
_cell.angle_beta   90.00
_cell.angle_gamma   90.00
#
_symmetry.space_group_name_H-M   'P 1'
#
loop_
_entity.id
_entity.type
_entity.pdbx_description
1 polymer ?
#
loop_
_entity_poly.entity_id
_entity_poly.type
_entity_poly.pdbx_seq_one_letter_code
_entity_poly.pdbx_strand_id
1 'polypeptide(L)'
;MIGHQDAVAVATPKGEPLYAKNTEKPLVPASALKLLTAGTALSHLGADFRFATEFYLTAENNLVIKGYGDPLLVSEQVAAIAETLAGRINEIHDIVLDDAYFRTPIEIPGTRADSTQPYDAPIGALCVNFNTVNFKKVNNAYVSAEPQTPLLPTARRRIRGCGVESGRILLSFRKKENLIYAGELFAYFLAQQGIKPKGQIRPGRADPQADRLVYRHKSEFLLTEVISRLMEHSSNFIANQVLVRTGAEVYGPPGTLEKGVCAVNTYARSVLGISPTVVEGSGISRRNRMTAQMFIPLLAEFAPHSSLLSEKNGIFRKTGTLDGIQNRAGYIEKDGKLYPFAVLINTPGKSAEPVVEEIASIVRGLKK
;
A
#
# COMPACT_ATOMS: atom_id res chain seq x y z
N MET A 1 -3.08 0.63 33.96
CA MET A 1 -3.60 0.69 32.57
C MET A 1 -3.22 -0.52 31.72
N ILE A 2 -1.95 -0.97 31.74
CA ILE A 2 -1.46 -2.11 30.93
C ILE A 2 -1.81 -3.47 31.56
N GLY A 3 -2.61 -4.28 30.87
CA GLY A 3 -2.99 -5.63 31.27
C GLY A 3 -2.00 -6.70 30.78
N HIS A 4 -2.31 -7.96 31.07
CA HIS A 4 -1.45 -9.09 30.70
C HIS A 4 -1.37 -9.32 29.18
N GLN A 5 -2.34 -8.84 28.39
CA GLN A 5 -2.35 -8.93 26.92
C GLN A 5 -1.81 -7.67 26.24
N ASP A 6 -1.31 -6.71 27.01
CA ASP A 6 -0.83 -5.43 26.50
C ASP A 6 0.68 -5.34 26.70
N ALA A 7 1.38 -4.57 25.87
CA ALA A 7 2.81 -4.32 26.00
C ALA A 7 3.15 -2.86 25.72
N VAL A 8 4.19 -2.36 26.39
CA VAL A 8 4.69 -0.99 26.22
C VAL A 8 6.21 -0.99 26.26
N ALA A 9 6.84 -0.37 25.27
CA ALA A 9 8.26 -0.05 25.25
C ALA A 9 8.43 1.45 24.95
N VAL A 10 9.32 2.11 25.68
CA VAL A 10 9.73 3.50 25.46
C VAL A 10 11.22 3.55 25.70
N ALA A 11 11.96 4.19 24.80
CA ALA A 11 13.41 4.29 24.91
C ALA A 11 13.92 5.71 24.67
N THR A 12 15.15 5.96 25.08
CA THR A 12 15.92 7.14 24.70
C THR A 12 16.20 7.13 23.19
N PRO A 13 16.64 8.26 22.59
CA PRO A 13 17.07 8.26 21.19
C PRO A 13 18.22 7.29 20.89
N LYS A 14 18.97 6.86 21.92
CA LYS A 14 20.04 5.85 21.82
C LYS A 14 19.53 4.41 21.98
N GLY A 15 18.24 4.20 22.22
CA GLY A 15 17.63 2.89 22.39
C GLY A 15 17.64 2.35 23.83
N GLU A 16 18.08 3.14 24.82
CA GLU A 16 18.08 2.73 26.23
C GLU A 16 16.64 2.77 26.79
N PRO A 17 16.18 1.75 27.53
CA PRO A 17 14.80 1.71 28.00
C PRO A 17 14.52 2.82 29.04
N LEU A 18 13.46 3.59 28.80
CA LEU A 18 12.87 4.54 29.76
C LEU A 18 11.70 3.92 30.52
N TYR A 19 10.89 3.13 29.82
CA TYR A 19 9.80 2.36 30.41
C TYR A 19 9.56 1.10 29.59
N ALA A 20 9.42 -0.04 30.27
CA ALA A 20 9.24 -1.34 29.65
C ALA A 20 8.22 -2.16 30.44
N LYS A 21 7.21 -2.70 29.75
CA LYS A 21 6.26 -3.65 30.31
C LYS A 21 5.83 -4.67 29.27
N ASN A 22 5.96 -5.96 29.60
CA ASN A 22 5.62 -7.09 28.73
C ASN A 22 6.29 -7.01 27.34
N THR A 23 7.48 -6.40 27.24
CA THR A 23 8.07 -5.99 25.96
C THR A 23 8.47 -7.13 25.04
N GLU A 24 8.65 -8.33 25.57
CA GLU A 24 8.98 -9.56 24.83
C GLU A 24 7.75 -10.36 24.40
N LYS A 25 6.55 -9.98 24.83
CA LYS A 25 5.33 -10.70 24.47
C LYS A 25 5.02 -10.53 22.97
N PRO A 26 4.93 -11.61 22.18
CA PRO A 26 4.53 -11.51 20.78
C PRO A 26 3.03 -11.21 20.69
N LEU A 27 2.68 -10.03 20.18
CA LEU A 27 1.32 -9.53 20.05
C LEU A 27 0.98 -9.27 18.57
N VAL A 28 -0.31 -9.11 18.26
CA VAL A 28 -0.74 -8.72 16.92
C VAL A 28 -0.44 -7.23 16.73
N PRO A 29 0.41 -6.85 15.76
CA PRO A 29 0.81 -5.45 15.57
C PRO A 29 -0.27 -4.59 14.91
N ALA A 30 -1.27 -5.20 14.25
CA ALA A 30 -2.22 -4.49 13.39
C ALA A 30 -1.46 -3.57 12.39
N SER A 31 -2.05 -2.45 11.97
CA SER A 31 -1.41 -1.52 11.02
C SER A 31 -0.12 -0.84 11.50
N ALA A 32 0.31 -1.04 12.75
CA ALA A 32 1.67 -0.63 13.16
C ALA A 32 2.76 -1.42 12.40
N LEU A 33 2.43 -2.61 11.89
CA LEU A 33 3.32 -3.41 11.02
C LEU A 33 3.78 -2.65 9.76
N LYS A 34 3.01 -1.67 9.29
CA LYS A 34 3.36 -0.87 8.12
C LYS A 34 4.67 -0.11 8.29
N LEU A 35 5.11 0.17 9.52
CA LEU A 35 6.45 0.71 9.81
C LEU A 35 7.55 -0.25 9.35
N LEU A 36 7.40 -1.55 9.63
CA LEU A 36 8.35 -2.58 9.21
C LEU A 36 8.36 -2.74 7.68
N THR A 37 7.17 -2.75 7.07
CA THR A 37 7.03 -2.80 5.60
C THR A 37 7.67 -1.59 4.92
N ALA A 38 7.44 -0.39 5.45
CA ALA A 38 8.03 0.84 4.93
C ALA A 38 9.55 0.88 5.10
N GLY A 39 10.07 0.51 6.28
CA GLY A 39 11.52 0.40 6.52
C GLY A 39 12.18 -0.61 5.58
N THR A 40 11.54 -1.76 5.36
CA THR A 40 12.01 -2.77 4.40
C THR A 40 12.10 -2.20 2.99
N ALA A 41 11.06 -1.49 2.54
CA ALA A 41 11.04 -0.90 1.20
C ALA A 41 12.08 0.21 1.03
N LEU A 42 12.22 1.10 2.03
CA LEU A 42 13.23 2.16 2.00
C LEU A 42 14.65 1.59 1.97
N SER A 43 14.91 0.55 2.76
CA SER A 43 16.22 -0.11 2.83
C SER A 43 16.60 -0.81 1.51
N HIS A 44 15.65 -1.48 0.86
CA HIS A 44 15.93 -2.24 -0.38
C HIS A 44 15.80 -1.43 -1.67
N LEU A 45 14.84 -0.52 -1.75
CA LEU A 45 14.53 0.22 -2.98
C LEU A 45 15.17 1.61 -3.02
N GLY A 46 15.42 2.22 -1.85
CA GLY A 46 15.85 3.61 -1.74
C GLY A 46 14.69 4.60 -1.69
N ALA A 47 14.91 5.73 -1.02
CA ALA A 47 13.90 6.77 -0.80
C ALA A 47 13.43 7.46 -2.09
N ASP A 48 14.28 7.48 -3.11
CA ASP A 48 14.05 8.11 -4.41
C ASP A 48 13.46 7.17 -5.46
N PHE A 49 13.20 5.91 -5.09
CA PHE A 49 12.62 4.92 -5.98
C PHE A 49 11.28 5.40 -6.57
N ARG A 50 11.10 5.18 -7.87
CA ARG A 50 9.86 5.48 -8.59
C ARG A 50 9.34 4.21 -9.25
N PHE A 51 8.05 3.94 -9.06
CA PHE A 51 7.35 2.87 -9.75
C PHE A 51 7.29 3.17 -11.26
N ALA A 52 7.09 2.12 -12.07
CA ALA A 52 7.05 2.26 -13.52
C ALA A 52 5.83 1.56 -14.12
N THR A 53 5.41 2.04 -15.29
CA THR A 53 4.47 1.35 -16.20
C THR A 53 5.01 1.50 -17.60
N GLU A 54 5.03 0.41 -18.36
CA GLU A 54 5.57 0.40 -19.73
C GLU A 54 4.48 0.21 -20.77
N PHE A 55 4.70 0.84 -21.91
CA PHE A 55 3.76 0.86 -23.03
C PHE A 55 4.50 0.42 -24.28
N TYR A 56 4.04 -0.67 -24.88
CA TYR A 56 4.60 -1.22 -26.11
C TYR A 56 3.58 -1.19 -27.24
N LEU A 57 4.06 -1.23 -28.47
CA LEU A 57 3.27 -1.46 -29.66
C LEU A 57 3.70 -2.75 -30.36
N THR A 58 2.75 -3.63 -30.63
CA THR A 58 2.96 -4.83 -31.45
C THR A 58 2.97 -4.48 -32.93
N ALA A 59 3.36 -5.42 -33.80
CA ALA A 59 3.35 -5.23 -35.26
C ALA A 59 1.92 -4.96 -35.82
N GLU A 60 0.88 -5.45 -35.14
CA GLU A 60 -0.53 -5.24 -35.48
C GLU A 60 -1.13 -3.97 -34.85
N ASN A 61 -0.28 -3.06 -34.36
CA ASN A 61 -0.69 -1.83 -33.66
C ASN A 61 -1.54 -2.08 -32.41
N ASN A 62 -1.31 -3.18 -31.67
CA ASN A 62 -1.92 -3.35 -30.34
C ASN A 62 -1.09 -2.60 -29.29
N LEU A 63 -1.75 -1.86 -28.40
CA LEU A 63 -1.09 -1.21 -27.27
C LEU A 63 -0.96 -2.20 -26.11
N VAL A 64 0.25 -2.62 -25.79
CA VAL A 64 0.52 -3.42 -24.60
C VAL A 64 0.84 -2.51 -23.42
N ILE A 65 0.10 -2.65 -22.32
CA ILE A 65 0.29 -1.92 -21.07
C ILE A 65 0.82 -2.90 -20.03
N LYS A 66 2.07 -2.73 -19.62
CA LYS A 66 2.74 -3.58 -18.64
C LYS A 66 2.90 -2.86 -17.32
N GLY A 67 2.21 -3.37 -16.31
CA GLY A 67 2.29 -2.84 -14.95
C GLY A 67 3.45 -3.43 -14.15
N TYR A 68 4.01 -2.65 -13.24
CA TYR A 68 5.04 -3.09 -12.28
C TYR A 68 4.62 -2.92 -10.81
N GLY A 69 3.34 -2.71 -10.55
CA GLY A 69 2.76 -2.62 -9.21
C GLY A 69 2.76 -1.22 -8.61
N ASP A 70 2.66 -0.17 -9.44
CA ASP A 70 2.52 1.22 -8.96
C ASP A 70 1.26 1.36 -8.09
N PRO A 71 1.39 1.66 -6.78
CA PRO A 71 0.24 1.78 -5.89
C PRO A 71 -0.52 3.10 -6.07
N LEU A 72 0.06 4.08 -6.76
CA LEU A 72 -0.49 5.42 -6.96
C LEU A 72 -0.77 5.73 -8.45
N LEU A 73 -0.96 4.69 -9.28
CA LEU A 73 -1.47 4.85 -10.64
C LEU A 73 -2.96 5.23 -10.59
N VAL A 74 -3.23 6.49 -10.27
CA VAL A 74 -4.58 7.08 -10.17
C VAL A 74 -5.05 7.64 -11.50
N SER A 75 -6.33 7.97 -11.62
CA SER A 75 -6.94 8.51 -12.85
C SER A 75 -6.19 9.69 -13.44
N GLU A 76 -5.70 10.60 -12.62
CA GLU A 76 -4.92 11.77 -13.03
C GLU A 76 -3.60 11.36 -13.70
N GLN A 77 -2.89 10.39 -13.12
CA GLN A 77 -1.67 9.83 -13.69
C GLN A 77 -1.96 9.09 -15.01
N VAL A 78 -3.07 8.33 -15.07
CA VAL A 78 -3.50 7.66 -16.31
C VAL A 78 -3.84 8.68 -17.41
N ALA A 79 -4.48 9.79 -17.06
CA ALA A 79 -4.79 10.88 -18.00
C ALA A 79 -3.50 11.52 -18.56
N ALA A 80 -2.54 11.85 -17.70
CA ALA A 80 -1.24 12.42 -18.10
C ALA A 80 -0.42 11.45 -18.97
N ILE A 81 -0.47 10.15 -18.66
CA ILE A 81 0.13 9.12 -19.50
C ILE A 81 -0.54 9.07 -20.87
N ALA A 82 -1.88 9.12 -20.94
CA ALA A 82 -2.60 9.08 -22.20
C ALA A 82 -2.26 10.29 -23.09
N GLU A 83 -2.14 11.48 -22.52
CA GLU A 83 -1.64 12.68 -23.22
C GLU A 83 -0.22 12.46 -23.77
N THR A 84 0.68 11.91 -22.95
CA THR A 84 2.06 11.59 -23.39
C THR A 84 2.08 10.56 -24.52
N LEU A 85 1.21 9.56 -24.47
CA LEU A 85 1.09 8.53 -25.52
C LEU A 85 0.51 9.11 -26.81
N ALA A 86 -0.36 10.12 -26.73
CA ALA A 86 -0.96 10.75 -27.90
C ALA A 86 0.06 11.47 -28.79
N GLY A 87 1.17 11.94 -28.23
CA GLY A 87 2.30 12.45 -29.01
C GLY A 87 3.20 11.38 -29.63
N ARG A 88 2.93 10.09 -29.38
CA ARG A 88 3.81 8.95 -29.73
C ARG A 88 3.13 7.85 -30.53
N ILE A 89 1.80 7.82 -30.54
CA ILE A 89 0.95 6.81 -31.14
C ILE A 89 -0.18 7.52 -31.87
N ASN A 90 -0.51 7.08 -33.09
CA ASN A 90 -1.59 7.67 -33.88
C ASN A 90 -2.88 6.84 -33.80
N GLU A 91 -2.76 5.52 -33.88
CA GLU A 91 -3.89 4.59 -33.80
C GLU A 91 -3.48 3.31 -33.09
N ILE A 92 -4.46 2.65 -32.48
CA ILE A 92 -4.29 1.35 -31.83
C ILE A 92 -5.48 0.44 -32.16
N HIS A 93 -5.22 -0.85 -32.31
CA HIS A 93 -6.24 -1.86 -32.49
C HIS A 93 -6.74 -2.35 -31.12
N ASP A 94 -6.05 -3.30 -30.48
CA ASP A 94 -6.37 -3.77 -29.13
C ASP A 94 -5.62 -2.98 -28.05
N ILE A 95 -6.13 -3.08 -26.81
CA ILE A 95 -5.32 -2.87 -25.60
C ILE A 95 -5.05 -4.23 -24.96
N VAL A 96 -3.77 -4.56 -24.83
CA VAL A 96 -3.27 -5.79 -24.21
C VAL A 96 -2.73 -5.46 -22.82
N LEU A 97 -3.19 -6.17 -21.80
CA LEU A 97 -2.87 -5.89 -20.40
C LEU A 97 -1.91 -6.95 -19.86
N ASP A 98 -0.68 -6.54 -19.58
CA ASP A 98 0.37 -7.39 -19.00
C ASP A 98 0.48 -7.13 -17.49
N ASP A 99 -0.06 -8.06 -16.71
CA ASP A 99 0.03 -8.11 -15.25
C ASP A 99 1.03 -9.17 -14.76
N ALA A 100 1.85 -9.77 -15.64
CA ALA A 100 2.68 -10.91 -15.32
C ALA A 100 3.88 -10.59 -14.42
N TYR A 101 4.15 -9.30 -14.17
CA TYR A 101 5.22 -8.90 -13.25
C TYR A 101 4.94 -9.38 -11.82
N PHE A 102 3.68 -9.53 -11.42
CA PHE A 102 3.26 -10.18 -10.17
C PHE A 102 2.56 -11.50 -10.46
N ARG A 103 2.68 -12.48 -9.56
CA ARG A 103 1.93 -13.74 -9.66
C ARG A 103 0.49 -13.48 -9.26
N THR A 104 -0.46 -13.54 -10.19
CA THR A 104 -1.88 -13.29 -9.90
C THR A 104 -2.70 -14.60 -9.88
N PRO A 105 -3.70 -14.74 -8.98
CA PRO A 105 -4.03 -13.83 -7.87
C PRO A 105 -3.01 -13.92 -6.72
N ILE A 106 -2.90 -12.86 -5.92
CA ILE A 106 -2.19 -12.87 -4.63
C ILE A 106 -3.22 -12.86 -3.52
N GLU A 107 -3.27 -13.93 -2.74
CA GLU A 107 -4.13 -14.02 -1.55
C GLU A 107 -3.43 -13.36 -0.37
N ILE A 108 -4.10 -12.39 0.28
CA ILE A 108 -3.60 -11.71 1.47
C ILE A 108 -4.26 -12.32 2.71
N PRO A 109 -3.50 -12.98 3.60
CA PRO A 109 -4.06 -13.55 4.82
C PRO A 109 -4.80 -12.52 5.68
N GLY A 110 -6.01 -12.86 6.11
CA GLY A 110 -6.85 -11.98 6.93
C GLY A 110 -7.82 -11.10 6.13
N THR A 111 -7.75 -11.12 4.79
CA THR A 111 -8.78 -10.55 3.92
C THR A 111 -9.88 -11.58 3.63
N ARG A 112 -11.02 -11.11 3.14
CA ARG A 112 -12.14 -11.97 2.71
C ARG A 112 -12.31 -11.92 1.19
N ALA A 113 -12.36 -13.09 0.55
CA ALA A 113 -12.50 -13.21 -0.91
C ALA A 113 -13.87 -12.73 -1.46
N ASP A 114 -14.89 -12.62 -0.60
CA ASP A 114 -16.24 -12.14 -0.91
C ASP A 114 -16.48 -10.69 -0.48
N SER A 115 -15.46 -10.02 0.07
CA SER A 115 -15.58 -8.65 0.57
C SER A 115 -15.94 -7.65 -0.53
N THR A 116 -16.69 -6.62 -0.14
CA THR A 116 -16.87 -5.39 -0.93
C THR A 116 -16.06 -4.24 -0.36
N GLN A 117 -15.37 -4.45 0.76
CA GLN A 117 -14.73 -3.41 1.54
C GLN A 117 -13.39 -2.98 0.92
N PRO A 118 -13.13 -1.67 0.75
CA PRO A 118 -11.90 -1.18 0.11
C PRO A 118 -10.59 -1.67 0.73
N TYR A 119 -10.58 -1.95 2.04
CA TYR A 119 -9.38 -2.43 2.72
C TYR A 119 -8.99 -3.88 2.38
N ASP A 120 -9.86 -4.63 1.69
CA ASP A 120 -9.62 -5.96 1.14
C ASP A 120 -9.34 -5.92 -0.37
N ALA A 121 -9.10 -4.72 -0.95
CA ALA A 121 -8.88 -4.57 -2.38
C ALA A 121 -7.71 -5.46 -2.87
N PRO A 122 -7.92 -6.25 -3.93
CA PRO A 122 -6.86 -7.01 -4.61
C PRO A 122 -5.66 -6.16 -4.98
N ILE A 123 -4.45 -6.69 -4.80
CA ILE A 123 -3.21 -6.09 -5.30
C ILE A 123 -2.82 -6.67 -6.67
N GLY A 124 -1.86 -6.10 -7.39
CA GLY A 124 -1.49 -6.60 -8.70
C GLY A 124 -0.50 -5.71 -9.43
N ALA A 125 0.10 -6.24 -10.50
CA ALA A 125 1.10 -5.50 -11.26
C ALA A 125 0.51 -4.32 -12.04
N LEU A 126 -0.70 -4.47 -12.60
CA LEU A 126 -1.43 -3.39 -13.25
C LEU A 126 -2.75 -3.14 -12.51
N CYS A 127 -2.77 -2.08 -11.72
CA CYS A 127 -3.90 -1.68 -10.89
C CYS A 127 -4.07 -0.17 -11.00
N VAL A 128 -5.30 0.31 -11.02
CA VAL A 128 -5.59 1.74 -11.03
C VAL A 128 -6.56 2.09 -9.91
N ASN A 129 -6.45 3.31 -9.36
CA ASN A 129 -7.35 3.81 -8.31
C ASN A 129 -7.50 2.85 -7.12
N PHE A 130 -6.38 2.25 -6.70
CA PHE A 130 -6.32 1.29 -5.59
C PHE A 130 -7.19 0.03 -5.80
N ASN A 131 -7.55 -0.29 -7.05
CA ASN A 131 -8.57 -1.28 -7.41
C ASN A 131 -9.92 -1.04 -6.73
N THR A 132 -10.30 0.23 -6.60
CA THR A 132 -11.58 0.64 -6.03
C THR A 132 -12.26 1.67 -6.91
N VAL A 133 -13.58 1.81 -6.74
CA VAL A 133 -14.37 2.85 -7.38
C VAL A 133 -15.29 3.46 -6.34
N ASN A 134 -15.35 4.79 -6.28
CA ASN A 134 -16.31 5.52 -5.47
C ASN A 134 -17.48 5.99 -6.34
N PHE A 135 -18.70 5.74 -5.88
CA PHE A 135 -19.90 6.07 -6.66
C PHE A 135 -21.05 6.53 -5.77
N LYS A 136 -22.06 7.12 -6.40
CA LYS A 136 -23.34 7.47 -5.77
C LYS A 136 -24.48 7.37 -6.77
N LYS A 137 -25.69 7.15 -6.27
CA LYS A 137 -26.93 7.18 -7.04
C LYS A 137 -27.49 8.60 -7.04
N VAL A 138 -27.73 9.16 -8.22
CA VAL A 138 -28.33 10.48 -8.45
C VAL A 138 -29.43 10.30 -9.49
N ASN A 139 -30.66 10.74 -9.19
CA ASN A 139 -31.82 10.62 -10.10
C ASN A 139 -31.98 9.21 -10.69
N ASN A 140 -31.90 8.18 -9.83
CA ASN A 140 -31.97 6.77 -10.18
C ASN A 140 -30.86 6.24 -11.12
N ALA A 141 -29.80 7.02 -11.37
CA ALA A 141 -28.62 6.62 -12.13
C ALA A 141 -27.37 6.60 -11.25
N TYR A 142 -26.50 5.60 -11.46
CA TYR A 142 -25.18 5.59 -10.82
C TYR A 142 -24.22 6.51 -11.56
N VAL A 143 -23.55 7.38 -10.79
CA VAL A 143 -22.50 8.29 -11.24
C VAL A 143 -21.25 8.10 -10.39
N SER A 144 -20.10 8.47 -10.94
CA SER A 144 -18.87 8.53 -10.16
C SER A 144 -19.00 9.56 -9.03
N ALA A 145 -18.42 9.24 -7.87
CA ALA A 145 -18.27 10.19 -6.77
C ALA A 145 -16.87 10.85 -6.76
N GLU A 146 -16.08 10.62 -7.81
CA GLU A 146 -14.74 11.15 -8.03
C GLU A 146 -14.73 11.91 -9.36
N PRO A 147 -14.66 13.26 -9.38
CA PRO A 147 -14.71 14.05 -10.62
C PRO A 147 -13.69 13.65 -11.68
N GLN A 148 -12.50 13.21 -11.24
CA GLN A 148 -11.41 12.75 -12.09
C GLN A 148 -11.61 11.35 -12.67
N THR A 149 -12.52 10.54 -12.11
CA THR A 149 -12.65 9.11 -12.43
C THR A 149 -13.98 8.87 -13.13
N PRO A 150 -14.00 8.44 -14.40
CA PRO A 150 -15.24 8.10 -15.09
C PRO A 150 -15.87 6.84 -14.49
N LEU A 151 -17.20 6.73 -14.58
CA LEU A 151 -17.90 5.51 -14.22
C LEU A 151 -17.94 4.52 -15.40
N LEU A 152 -16.93 3.65 -15.45
CA LEU A 152 -16.65 2.71 -16.55
C LEU A 152 -17.56 1.45 -16.54
N PRO A 153 -17.69 0.74 -17.67
CA PRO A 153 -18.58 -0.43 -17.80
C PRO A 153 -18.36 -1.51 -16.73
N THR A 154 -17.11 -1.82 -16.39
CA THR A 154 -16.79 -2.80 -15.35
C THR A 154 -17.30 -2.36 -13.99
N ALA A 155 -17.06 -1.09 -13.60
CA ALA A 155 -17.60 -0.54 -12.37
C ALA A 155 -19.13 -0.57 -12.32
N ARG A 156 -19.81 -0.21 -13.42
CA ARG A 156 -21.28 -0.24 -13.50
C ARG A 156 -21.87 -1.64 -13.32
N ARG A 157 -21.19 -2.67 -13.85
CA ARG A 157 -21.59 -4.07 -13.63
C ARG A 157 -21.43 -4.46 -12.16
N ARG A 158 -20.29 -4.12 -11.57
CA ARG A 158 -19.99 -4.40 -10.15
C ARG A 158 -20.98 -3.73 -9.20
N ILE A 159 -21.28 -2.44 -9.43
CA ILE A 159 -22.23 -1.65 -8.63
C ILE A 159 -23.63 -2.27 -8.66
N ARG A 160 -24.12 -2.68 -9.84
CA ARG A 160 -25.44 -3.33 -9.95
C ARG A 160 -25.55 -4.63 -9.16
N GLY A 161 -24.44 -5.32 -8.91
CA GLY A 161 -24.39 -6.56 -8.14
C GLY A 161 -24.16 -6.39 -6.63
N CYS A 162 -23.86 -5.18 -6.13
CA CYS A 162 -23.44 -4.99 -4.73
C CYS A 162 -24.55 -4.54 -3.77
N GLY A 163 -25.71 -4.10 -4.29
CA GLY A 163 -26.89 -3.76 -3.49
C GLY A 163 -26.80 -2.49 -2.65
N VAL A 164 -25.77 -1.65 -2.85
CA VAL A 164 -25.62 -0.35 -2.17
C VAL A 164 -25.80 0.82 -3.13
N GLU A 165 -26.35 1.93 -2.65
CA GLU A 165 -26.65 3.11 -3.49
C GLU A 165 -25.50 4.12 -3.59
N SER A 166 -24.53 4.05 -2.69
CA SER A 166 -23.33 4.89 -2.71
C SER A 166 -22.19 4.26 -1.91
N GLY A 167 -20.97 4.77 -2.11
CA GLY A 167 -19.78 4.40 -1.36
C GLY A 167 -18.64 3.96 -2.26
N ARG A 168 -17.54 3.55 -1.61
CA ARG A 168 -16.37 2.99 -2.29
C ARG A 168 -16.40 1.47 -2.21
N ILE A 169 -16.27 0.81 -3.36
CA ILE A 169 -16.24 -0.65 -3.47
C ILE A 169 -14.97 -1.12 -4.16
N LEU A 170 -14.53 -2.34 -3.84
CA LEU A 170 -13.41 -2.98 -4.51
C LEU A 170 -13.80 -3.61 -5.86
N LEU A 171 -12.84 -3.65 -6.77
CA LEU A 171 -12.84 -4.41 -8.02
C LEU A 171 -12.14 -5.75 -7.76
N SER A 172 -12.79 -6.87 -8.09
CA SER A 172 -12.30 -8.20 -7.72
C SER A 172 -11.30 -8.79 -8.73
N PHE A 173 -10.63 -9.89 -8.38
CA PHE A 173 -9.92 -10.72 -9.36
C PHE A 173 -10.85 -11.63 -10.18
N ARG A 174 -12.12 -11.78 -9.78
CA ARG A 174 -13.05 -12.68 -10.47
C ARG A 174 -13.23 -12.19 -11.90
N LYS A 175 -13.01 -13.09 -12.86
CA LYS A 175 -13.05 -12.74 -14.30
C LYS A 175 -12.10 -11.58 -14.67
N LYS A 176 -11.02 -11.37 -13.92
CA LYS A 176 -10.03 -10.29 -14.12
C LYS A 176 -10.64 -8.88 -14.12
N GLU A 177 -11.69 -8.67 -13.34
CA GLU A 177 -12.44 -7.41 -13.27
C GLU A 177 -11.52 -6.20 -13.00
N ASN A 178 -10.63 -6.27 -12.01
CA ASN A 178 -9.66 -5.22 -11.70
C ASN A 178 -8.72 -4.89 -12.88
N LEU A 179 -8.21 -5.91 -13.57
CA LEU A 179 -7.31 -5.74 -14.71
C LEU A 179 -8.05 -5.10 -15.89
N ILE A 180 -9.23 -5.61 -16.24
CA ILE A 180 -10.04 -5.05 -17.32
C ILE A 180 -10.43 -3.60 -17.03
N TYR A 181 -10.77 -3.26 -15.78
CA TYR A 181 -11.05 -1.88 -15.39
C TYR A 181 -9.84 -0.95 -15.63
N ALA A 182 -8.61 -1.39 -15.36
CA ALA A 182 -7.42 -0.61 -15.69
C ALA A 182 -7.34 -0.32 -17.19
N GLY A 183 -7.57 -1.33 -18.04
CA GLY A 183 -7.63 -1.13 -19.48
C GLY A 183 -8.77 -0.20 -19.94
N GLU A 184 -9.96 -0.31 -19.32
CA GLU A 184 -11.09 0.58 -19.61
C GLU A 184 -10.74 2.05 -19.27
N LEU A 185 -9.97 2.27 -18.20
CA LEU A 185 -9.55 3.62 -17.80
C LEU A 185 -8.53 4.21 -18.78
N PHE A 186 -7.54 3.43 -19.21
CA PHE A 186 -6.62 3.85 -20.27
C PHE A 186 -7.35 4.12 -21.59
N ALA A 187 -8.25 3.22 -22.00
CA ALA A 187 -9.06 3.42 -23.20
C ALA A 187 -9.88 4.72 -23.15
N TYR A 188 -10.47 5.02 -21.99
CA TYR A 188 -11.23 6.25 -21.78
C TYR A 188 -10.35 7.49 -22.00
N PHE A 189 -9.20 7.57 -21.35
CA PHE A 189 -8.34 8.76 -21.44
C PHE A 189 -7.64 8.87 -22.80
N LEU A 190 -7.23 7.76 -23.42
CA LEU A 190 -6.73 7.77 -24.81
C LEU A 190 -7.78 8.30 -25.78
N ALA A 191 -9.05 7.92 -25.60
CA ALA A 191 -10.13 8.43 -26.44
C ALA A 191 -10.35 9.94 -26.29
N GLN A 192 -10.10 10.52 -25.11
CA GLN A 192 -10.11 11.99 -24.91
C GLN A 192 -8.99 12.68 -25.70
N GLN A 193 -7.88 11.97 -25.96
CA GLN A 193 -6.76 12.45 -26.77
C GLN A 193 -6.91 12.09 -28.27
N GLY A 194 -8.09 11.62 -28.69
CA GLY A 194 -8.37 11.25 -30.09
C GLY A 194 -7.95 9.82 -30.48
N ILE A 195 -7.35 9.05 -29.58
CA ILE A 195 -6.93 7.65 -29.83
C ILE A 195 -8.01 6.70 -29.33
N LYS A 196 -8.86 6.24 -30.23
CA LYS A 196 -9.93 5.27 -29.92
C LYS A 196 -9.49 3.86 -30.30
N PRO A 197 -9.33 2.93 -29.34
CA PRO A 197 -9.08 1.53 -29.65
C PRO A 197 -10.21 0.97 -30.54
N LYS A 198 -9.83 0.28 -31.63
CA LYS A 198 -10.76 -0.34 -32.58
C LYS A 198 -11.21 -1.75 -32.15
N GLY A 199 -10.35 -2.42 -31.39
CA GLY A 199 -10.48 -3.81 -30.97
C GLY A 199 -10.84 -3.96 -29.49
N GLN A 200 -10.29 -5.00 -28.87
CA GLN A 200 -10.68 -5.43 -27.53
C GLN A 200 -9.69 -5.00 -26.46
N ILE A 201 -10.16 -4.92 -25.21
CA ILE A 201 -9.31 -4.84 -24.02
C ILE A 201 -9.18 -6.25 -23.47
N ARG A 202 -7.97 -6.80 -23.46
CA ARG A 202 -7.73 -8.20 -23.08
C ARG A 202 -6.42 -8.40 -22.32
N PRO A 203 -6.33 -9.41 -21.44
CA PRO A 203 -5.05 -9.81 -20.87
C PRO A 203 -4.09 -10.33 -21.96
N GLY A 204 -2.80 -10.16 -21.73
CA GLY A 204 -1.74 -10.73 -22.56
C GLY A 204 -0.37 -10.49 -21.93
N ARG A 205 0.69 -10.56 -22.74
CA ARG A 205 2.05 -10.28 -22.29
C ARG A 205 2.74 -9.41 -23.34
N ALA A 206 3.60 -8.52 -22.88
CA ALA A 206 4.57 -7.89 -23.77
C ALA A 206 5.60 -8.95 -24.18
N ASP A 207 5.97 -8.95 -25.46
CA ASP A 207 7.13 -9.65 -25.99
C ASP A 207 8.28 -8.64 -26.12
N PRO A 208 9.28 -8.64 -25.22
CA PRO A 208 10.37 -7.67 -25.29
C PRO A 208 11.26 -7.81 -26.55
N GLN A 209 11.16 -8.91 -27.29
CA GLN A 209 11.93 -9.14 -28.51
C GLN A 209 11.16 -8.67 -29.76
N ALA A 210 9.83 -8.71 -29.74
CA ALA A 210 8.99 -8.35 -30.88
C ALA A 210 8.29 -6.99 -30.73
N ASP A 211 7.88 -6.63 -29.51
CA ASP A 211 7.11 -5.43 -29.24
C ASP A 211 8.01 -4.21 -29.06
N ARG A 212 7.65 -3.10 -29.72
CA ARG A 212 8.39 -1.85 -29.64
C ARG A 212 8.00 -1.07 -28.40
N LEU A 213 8.95 -0.81 -27.49
CA LEU A 213 8.73 0.10 -26.37
C LEU A 213 8.47 1.52 -26.87
N VAL A 214 7.29 2.07 -26.57
CA VAL A 214 6.88 3.43 -26.96
C VAL A 214 7.17 4.43 -25.85
N TYR A 215 6.87 4.04 -24.62
CA TYR A 215 6.98 4.90 -23.46
C TYR A 215 7.17 4.07 -22.19
N ARG A 216 8.10 4.50 -21.34
CA ARG A 216 8.22 4.02 -19.97
C ARG A 216 7.85 5.16 -19.04
N HIS A 217 6.65 5.09 -18.47
CA HIS A 217 6.23 6.01 -17.43
C HIS A 217 7.00 5.68 -16.14
N LYS A 218 7.57 6.71 -15.51
CA LYS A 218 8.01 6.65 -14.11
C LYS A 218 7.04 7.50 -13.30
N SER A 219 6.52 6.93 -12.22
CA SER A 219 5.60 7.58 -11.30
C SER A 219 6.15 8.93 -10.88
N GLU A 220 5.29 9.95 -10.80
CA GLU A 220 5.66 11.28 -10.31
C GLU A 220 5.94 11.29 -8.80
N PHE A 221 5.50 10.25 -8.09
CA PHE A 221 5.73 10.06 -6.66
C PHE A 221 7.01 9.27 -6.39
N LEU A 222 7.83 9.79 -5.48
CA LEU A 222 8.92 9.05 -4.84
C LEU A 222 8.36 8.00 -3.87
N LEU A 223 9.18 7.01 -3.52
CA LEU A 223 8.80 6.01 -2.51
C LEU A 223 8.47 6.64 -1.17
N THR A 224 9.14 7.72 -0.77
CA THR A 224 8.81 8.49 0.44
C THR A 224 7.40 9.07 0.40
N GLU A 225 6.93 9.57 -0.74
CA GLU A 225 5.57 10.08 -0.91
C GLU A 225 4.53 8.94 -0.91
N VAL A 226 4.87 7.79 -1.52
CA VAL A 226 4.06 6.56 -1.44
C VAL A 226 3.92 6.11 0.02
N ILE A 227 5.02 6.12 0.78
CA ILE A 227 5.03 5.74 2.19
C ILE A 227 4.28 6.77 3.04
N SER A 228 4.39 8.07 2.75
CA SER A 228 3.61 9.10 3.43
C SER A 228 2.12 8.82 3.31
N ARG A 229 1.62 8.55 2.10
CA ARG A 229 0.20 8.19 1.85
C ARG A 229 -0.18 6.85 2.50
N LEU A 230 0.73 5.88 2.54
CA LEU A 230 0.56 4.62 3.27
C LEU A 230 0.35 4.86 4.77
N MET A 231 1.15 5.74 5.38
CA MET A 231 1.07 6.01 6.80
C MET A 231 -0.17 6.81 7.15
N GLU A 232 -0.47 7.86 6.38
CA GLU A 232 -1.62 8.76 6.55
C GLU A 232 -2.95 8.01 6.42
N HIS A 233 -3.17 7.30 5.31
CA HIS A 233 -4.43 6.61 5.05
C HIS A 233 -4.45 5.17 5.58
N SER A 234 -3.33 4.70 6.15
CA SER A 234 -3.19 3.33 6.65
C SER A 234 -3.58 2.26 5.62
N SER A 235 -3.29 2.50 4.34
CA SER A 235 -3.77 1.69 3.22
C SER A 235 -3.18 0.28 3.20
N ASN A 236 -4.04 -0.75 3.27
CA ASN A 236 -3.61 -2.15 3.14
C ASN A 236 -3.15 -2.47 1.71
N PHE A 237 -3.79 -1.85 0.71
CA PHE A 237 -3.43 -2.00 -0.68
C PHE A 237 -2.00 -1.49 -0.93
N ILE A 238 -1.68 -0.26 -0.51
CA ILE A 238 -0.32 0.31 -0.70
C ILE A 238 0.71 -0.56 0.03
N ALA A 239 0.42 -0.98 1.27
CA ALA A 239 1.35 -1.79 2.06
C ALA A 239 1.73 -3.09 1.33
N ASN A 240 0.74 -3.80 0.81
CA ASN A 240 0.97 -5.09 0.15
C ASN A 240 1.51 -4.93 -1.28
N GLN A 241 1.15 -3.86 -2.01
CA GLN A 241 1.80 -3.51 -3.29
C GLN A 241 3.30 -3.27 -3.10
N VAL A 242 3.66 -2.41 -2.13
CA VAL A 242 5.05 -2.08 -1.81
C VAL A 242 5.82 -3.32 -1.36
N LEU A 243 5.21 -4.17 -0.52
CA LEU A 243 5.81 -5.42 -0.06
C LEU A 243 6.15 -6.36 -1.23
N VAL A 244 5.17 -6.62 -2.11
CA VAL A 244 5.35 -7.53 -3.25
C VAL A 244 6.31 -6.94 -4.28
N ARG A 245 6.24 -5.62 -4.52
CA ARG A 245 7.21 -4.90 -5.36
C ARG A 245 8.63 -5.09 -4.85
N THR A 246 8.84 -4.86 -3.55
CA THR A 246 10.16 -5.01 -2.92
C THR A 246 10.67 -6.45 -3.08
N GLY A 247 9.81 -7.45 -2.83
CA GLY A 247 10.18 -8.84 -3.05
C GLY A 247 10.55 -9.17 -4.50
N ALA A 248 9.86 -8.58 -5.48
CA ALA A 248 10.15 -8.77 -6.90
C ALA A 248 11.46 -8.10 -7.32
N GLU A 249 11.82 -6.95 -6.75
CA GLU A 249 13.09 -6.29 -6.99
C GLU A 249 14.27 -7.06 -6.39
N VAL A 250 14.12 -7.56 -5.17
CA VAL A 250 15.19 -8.28 -4.46
C VAL A 250 15.39 -9.70 -5.01
N TYR A 251 14.30 -10.42 -5.32
CA TYR A 251 14.34 -11.85 -5.67
C TYR A 251 13.85 -12.14 -7.10
N GLY A 252 13.74 -11.11 -7.94
CA GLY A 252 13.27 -11.20 -9.33
C GLY A 252 11.75 -11.41 -9.48
N PRO A 253 11.18 -11.09 -10.67
CA PRO A 253 9.79 -11.38 -10.98
C PRO A 253 9.54 -12.90 -11.23
N PRO A 254 8.29 -13.38 -11.17
CA PRO A 254 7.12 -12.64 -10.73
C PRO A 254 7.19 -12.32 -9.24
N GLY A 255 6.69 -11.16 -8.84
CA GLY A 255 6.50 -10.76 -7.45
C GLY A 255 5.45 -11.64 -6.77
N THR A 256 5.77 -12.10 -5.57
CA THR A 256 4.86 -12.91 -4.75
C THR A 256 4.87 -12.42 -3.29
N LEU A 257 3.84 -12.81 -2.53
CA LEU A 257 3.79 -12.48 -1.11
C LEU A 257 4.96 -13.12 -0.34
N GLU A 258 5.34 -14.34 -0.70
CA GLU A 258 6.46 -15.07 -0.08
C GLU A 258 7.79 -14.35 -0.30
N LYS A 259 8.05 -13.84 -1.53
CA LYS A 259 9.24 -13.04 -1.81
C LYS A 259 9.24 -11.73 -1.02
N GLY A 260 8.09 -11.08 -0.90
CA GLY A 260 7.94 -9.88 -0.08
C GLY A 260 8.22 -10.14 1.40
N VAL A 261 7.62 -11.19 1.97
CA VAL A 261 7.87 -11.62 3.36
C VAL A 261 9.34 -12.02 3.56
N CYS A 262 9.96 -12.66 2.57
CA CYS A 262 11.39 -12.95 2.60
C CYS A 262 12.22 -11.67 2.71
N ALA A 263 11.90 -10.62 1.93
CA ALA A 263 12.58 -9.32 2.01
C ALA A 263 12.43 -8.68 3.40
N VAL A 264 11.23 -8.72 3.98
CA VAL A 264 10.98 -8.22 5.35
C VAL A 264 11.81 -8.99 6.38
N ASN A 265 11.87 -10.32 6.28
CA ASN A 265 12.64 -11.14 7.22
C ASN A 265 14.15 -10.90 7.08
N THR A 266 14.65 -10.70 5.85
CA THR A 266 16.04 -10.36 5.60
C THR A 266 16.39 -9.01 6.21
N TYR A 267 15.57 -7.97 5.99
CA TYR A 267 15.72 -6.65 6.60
C TYR A 267 15.65 -6.73 8.14
N ALA A 268 14.63 -7.39 8.68
CA ALA A 268 14.42 -7.56 10.11
C ALA A 268 15.62 -8.21 10.82
N ARG A 269 16.22 -9.26 10.22
CA ARG A 269 17.37 -9.94 10.83
C ARG A 269 18.68 -9.19 10.61
N SER A 270 18.94 -8.75 9.38
CA SER A 270 20.27 -8.28 8.97
C SER A 270 20.51 -6.81 9.32
N VAL A 271 19.45 -6.00 9.35
CA VAL A 271 19.54 -4.57 9.66
C VAL A 271 19.10 -4.31 11.10
N LEU A 272 17.97 -4.89 11.50
CA LEU A 272 17.35 -4.55 12.78
C LEU A 272 17.69 -5.51 13.93
N GLY A 273 18.25 -6.69 13.65
CA GLY A 273 18.55 -7.71 14.66
C GLY A 273 17.30 -8.28 15.34
N ILE A 274 16.12 -8.25 14.70
CA ILE A 274 14.85 -8.74 15.23
C ILE A 274 14.31 -9.93 14.44
N SER A 275 13.35 -10.67 15.03
CA SER A 275 12.73 -11.83 14.40
C SER A 275 11.19 -11.83 14.57
N PRO A 276 10.47 -11.01 13.79
CA PRO A 276 9.00 -10.98 13.82
C PRO A 276 8.39 -12.18 13.08
N THR A 277 7.11 -12.45 13.30
CA THR A 277 6.32 -13.31 12.40
C THR A 277 5.52 -12.40 11.46
N VAL A 278 5.83 -12.45 10.17
CA VAL A 278 5.15 -11.65 9.15
C VAL A 278 4.58 -12.58 8.08
N VAL A 279 3.30 -12.42 7.77
CA VAL A 279 2.63 -13.16 6.69
C VAL A 279 2.10 -12.25 5.58
N GLU A 280 2.05 -10.94 5.82
CA GLU A 280 1.70 -9.90 4.85
C GLU A 280 2.09 -8.51 5.39
N GLY A 281 2.04 -7.46 4.56
CA GLY A 281 2.68 -6.17 4.84
C GLY A 281 1.79 -5.11 5.51
N SER A 282 0.48 -5.31 5.53
CA SER A 282 -0.47 -4.32 6.04
C SER A 282 -0.76 -4.45 7.54
N GLY A 283 -0.60 -5.64 8.10
CA GLY A 283 -0.95 -5.95 9.48
C GLY A 283 -2.41 -6.36 9.68
N ILE A 284 -3.19 -6.55 8.61
CA ILE A 284 -4.58 -7.05 8.70
C ILE A 284 -4.63 -8.48 9.22
N SER A 285 -3.60 -9.30 8.94
CA SER A 285 -3.60 -10.67 9.42
C SER A 285 -3.37 -10.74 10.93
N ARG A 286 -4.30 -11.37 11.64
CA ARG A 286 -4.09 -11.79 13.05
C ARG A 286 -3.02 -12.86 13.20
N ARG A 287 -2.35 -13.33 12.14
CA ARG A 287 -1.19 -14.22 12.21
C ARG A 287 0.15 -13.48 12.38
N ASN A 288 0.19 -12.18 12.08
CA ASN A 288 1.40 -11.39 12.30
C ASN A 288 1.72 -11.29 13.80
N ARG A 289 3.00 -11.33 14.17
CA ARG A 289 3.47 -11.14 15.54
C ARG A 289 4.67 -10.20 15.57
N MET A 290 4.60 -9.20 16.44
CA MET A 290 5.73 -8.38 16.85
C MET A 290 5.67 -8.17 18.36
N THR A 291 6.83 -8.02 18.98
CA THR A 291 6.92 -7.60 20.39
C THR A 291 7.10 -6.08 20.47
N ALA A 292 6.79 -5.45 21.60
CA ALA A 292 7.00 -4.01 21.74
C ALA A 292 8.50 -3.65 21.67
N GLN A 293 9.39 -4.52 22.16
CA GLN A 293 10.84 -4.34 22.06
C GLN A 293 11.33 -4.26 20.62
N MET A 294 10.74 -5.05 19.70
CA MET A 294 11.15 -5.08 18.29
C MET A 294 10.91 -3.75 17.56
N PHE A 295 9.99 -2.91 18.04
CA PHE A 295 9.76 -1.60 17.45
C PHE A 295 10.89 -0.61 17.75
N ILE A 296 11.66 -0.80 18.82
CA ILE A 296 12.72 0.15 19.19
C ILE A 296 13.84 0.23 18.14
N PRO A 297 14.50 -0.86 17.72
CA PRO A 297 15.50 -0.78 16.64
C PRO A 297 14.86 -0.41 15.29
N LEU A 298 13.62 -0.84 15.02
CA LEU A 298 12.88 -0.44 13.81
C LEU A 298 12.70 1.08 13.75
N LEU A 299 12.30 1.70 14.85
CA LEU A 299 12.09 3.15 14.94
C LEU A 299 13.42 3.90 14.99
N ALA A 300 14.47 3.34 15.57
CA ALA A 300 15.81 3.94 15.48
C ALA A 300 16.25 4.08 14.01
N GLU A 301 16.09 3.01 13.22
CA GLU A 301 16.40 3.00 11.79
C GLU A 301 15.47 3.91 10.98
N PHE A 302 14.17 3.96 11.34
CA PHE A 302 13.17 4.77 10.64
C PHE A 302 13.21 6.26 11.02
N ALA A 303 14.04 6.68 11.98
CA ALA A 303 14.07 8.05 12.51
C ALA A 303 14.29 9.14 11.44
N PRO A 304 15.17 8.97 10.43
CA PRO A 304 15.33 9.93 9.33
C PRO A 304 14.05 10.16 8.52
N HIS A 305 13.10 9.22 8.59
CA HIS A 305 11.83 9.22 7.89
C HIS A 305 10.63 9.47 8.81
N SER A 306 10.87 9.94 10.04
CA SER A 306 9.84 10.21 11.05
C SER A 306 8.75 11.19 10.56
N SER A 307 9.09 12.14 9.69
CA SER A 307 8.14 13.08 9.09
C SER A 307 7.11 12.42 8.17
N LEU A 308 7.32 11.17 7.75
CA LEU A 308 6.33 10.40 6.98
C LEU A 308 5.18 9.90 7.87
N LEU A 309 5.29 10.01 9.19
CA LEU A 309 4.24 9.64 10.14
C LEU A 309 3.34 10.84 10.43
N SER A 310 2.07 10.55 10.76
CA SER A 310 1.17 11.59 11.25
C SER A 310 1.69 12.16 12.56
N GLU A 311 1.78 13.49 12.61
CA GLU A 311 2.22 14.26 13.77
C GLU A 311 1.02 14.93 14.45
N LYS A 312 0.99 14.86 15.78
CA LYS A 312 0.09 15.69 16.59
C LYS A 312 0.73 15.98 17.94
N ASN A 313 0.88 17.27 18.25
CA ASN A 313 1.41 17.77 19.53
C ASN A 313 2.78 17.18 19.89
N GLY A 314 3.72 17.14 18.95
CA GLY A 314 5.05 16.53 19.11
C GLY A 314 5.03 15.01 19.18
N ILE A 315 3.96 14.34 18.73
CA ILE A 315 3.88 12.88 18.68
C ILE A 315 3.69 12.41 17.24
N PHE A 316 4.74 11.83 16.68
CA PHE A 316 4.77 11.21 15.36
C PHE A 316 4.38 9.75 15.52
N ARG A 317 3.30 9.27 14.90
CA ARG A 317 2.84 7.90 15.17
C ARG A 317 2.12 7.25 14.03
N LYS A 318 2.30 5.92 13.94
CA LYS A 318 1.41 5.04 13.21
C LYS A 318 0.39 4.39 14.14
N THR A 319 -0.87 4.47 13.75
CA THR A 319 -1.97 3.75 14.39
C THR A 319 -2.07 2.30 13.88
N GLY A 320 -2.44 1.39 14.76
CA GLY A 320 -2.81 0.01 14.41
C GLY A 320 -4.14 -0.36 15.04
N THR A 321 -5.18 -0.59 14.24
CA THR A 321 -6.50 -0.95 14.76
C THR A 321 -7.02 -2.20 14.07
N LEU A 322 -7.51 -3.14 14.86
CA LEU A 322 -8.36 -4.26 14.46
C LEU A 322 -9.42 -4.45 15.55
N ASP A 323 -10.41 -5.30 15.31
CA ASP A 323 -11.35 -5.67 16.36
C ASP A 323 -10.60 -6.21 17.61
N GLY A 324 -10.86 -5.57 18.76
CA GLY A 324 -10.17 -5.85 20.02
C GLY A 324 -8.68 -5.45 20.11
N ILE A 325 -8.12 -4.72 19.14
CA ILE A 325 -6.71 -4.31 19.12
C ILE A 325 -6.58 -2.80 18.86
N GLN A 326 -5.82 -2.10 19.71
CA GLN A 326 -5.44 -0.71 19.52
C GLN A 326 -3.95 -0.50 19.81
N ASN A 327 -3.17 -0.25 18.78
CA ASN A 327 -1.73 -0.08 18.87
C ASN A 327 -1.31 1.32 18.41
N ARG A 328 -0.20 1.80 18.95
CA ARG A 328 0.49 3.03 18.57
C ARG A 328 1.99 2.78 18.59
N ALA A 329 2.69 3.15 17.54
CA ALA A 329 4.16 3.11 17.52
C ALA A 329 4.70 4.33 16.77
N GLY A 330 5.81 4.88 17.23
CA GLY A 330 6.37 6.11 16.67
C GLY A 330 7.29 6.83 17.64
N TYR A 331 7.27 8.15 17.64
CA TYR A 331 8.17 8.99 18.41
C TYR A 331 7.42 10.03 19.23
N ILE A 332 8.02 10.39 20.36
CA ILE A 332 7.68 11.59 21.11
C ILE A 332 8.85 12.55 20.94
N GLU A 333 8.59 13.71 20.38
CA GLU A 333 9.58 14.77 20.21
C GLU A 333 9.75 15.52 21.53
N LYS A 334 11.01 15.77 21.85
CA LYS A 334 11.40 16.67 22.93
C LYS A 334 12.78 17.25 22.68
N ASP A 335 12.89 18.57 22.74
CA ASP A 335 14.15 19.31 22.62
C ASP A 335 14.94 18.94 21.35
N GLY A 336 14.24 18.72 20.24
CA GLY A 336 14.80 18.31 18.94
C GLY A 336 15.18 16.82 18.87
N LYS A 337 14.88 16.02 19.89
CA LYS A 337 15.19 14.59 19.95
C LYS A 337 13.93 13.75 19.85
N LEU A 338 14.02 12.63 19.14
CA LEU A 338 12.93 11.67 18.97
C LEU A 338 13.09 10.48 19.92
N TYR A 339 12.12 10.30 20.80
CA TYR A 339 12.07 9.19 21.75
C TYR A 339 11.14 8.10 21.19
N PRO A 340 11.68 6.95 20.74
CA PRO A 340 10.85 5.90 20.15
C PRO A 340 9.98 5.22 21.22
N PHE A 341 8.73 4.92 20.84
CA PHE A 341 7.79 4.19 21.67
C PHE A 341 6.96 3.20 20.87
N ALA A 342 6.51 2.15 21.55
CA ALA A 342 5.50 1.22 21.06
C ALA A 342 4.54 0.85 22.19
N VAL A 343 3.25 1.07 21.96
CA VAL A 343 2.12 0.69 22.82
C VAL A 343 1.28 -0.30 22.03
N LEU A 344 1.24 -1.55 22.49
CA LEU A 344 0.47 -2.62 21.88
C LEU A 344 -0.67 -3.02 22.84
N ILE A 345 -1.89 -2.53 22.62
CA ILE A 345 -3.06 -2.92 23.40
C ILE A 345 -3.81 -3.99 22.62
N ASN A 346 -3.70 -5.24 23.04
CA ASN A 346 -4.44 -6.37 22.45
C ASN A 346 -5.57 -6.85 23.38
N THR A 347 -5.82 -6.15 24.49
CA THR A 347 -7.01 -6.36 25.32
C THR A 347 -8.24 -5.70 24.66
N PRO A 348 -9.33 -6.45 24.39
CA PRO A 348 -10.54 -5.89 23.81
C PRO A 348 -11.15 -4.76 24.63
N GLY A 349 -11.71 -3.75 23.95
CA GLY A 349 -12.37 -2.59 24.58
C GLY A 349 -11.43 -1.54 25.18
N LYS A 350 -10.12 -1.78 25.23
CA LYS A 350 -9.14 -0.80 25.75
C LYS A 350 -8.59 0.11 24.65
N SER A 351 -8.34 1.36 25.04
CA SER A 351 -7.68 2.36 24.20
C SER A 351 -6.18 2.46 24.48
N ALA A 352 -5.40 2.75 23.45
CA ALA A 352 -3.98 3.04 23.58
C ALA A 352 -3.69 4.50 24.00
N GLU A 353 -4.63 5.42 23.80
CA GLU A 353 -4.34 6.86 23.98
C GLU A 353 -3.97 7.26 25.42
N PRO A 354 -4.67 6.80 26.48
CA PRO A 354 -4.27 7.16 27.85
C PRO A 354 -2.84 6.72 28.20
N VAL A 355 -2.39 5.61 27.61
CA VAL A 355 -1.03 5.09 27.78
C VAL A 355 -0.02 5.95 27.03
N VAL A 356 -0.34 6.36 25.80
CA VAL A 356 0.53 7.26 25.02
C VAL A 356 0.67 8.62 25.71
N GLU A 357 -0.41 9.16 26.29
CA GLU A 357 -0.39 10.41 27.06
C GLU A 357 0.49 10.31 28.31
N GLU A 358 0.40 9.21 29.05
CA GLU A 358 1.27 8.95 30.21
C GLU A 358 2.75 8.88 29.81
N ILE A 359 3.06 8.15 28.72
CA ILE A 359 4.43 8.06 28.20
C ILE A 359 4.94 9.44 27.74
N ALA A 360 4.09 10.23 27.07
CA ALA A 360 4.46 11.57 26.64
C ALA A 360 4.77 12.49 27.82
N SER A 361 4.01 12.37 28.91
CA SER A 361 4.30 13.07 30.17
C SER A 361 5.67 12.67 30.73
N ILE A 362 5.97 11.36 30.78
CA ILE A 362 7.28 10.84 31.24
C ILE A 362 8.42 11.42 30.41
N VAL A 363 8.33 11.34 29.07
CA VAL A 363 9.38 11.84 28.17
C VAL A 363 9.57 13.35 28.36
N ARG A 364 8.48 14.13 28.33
CA ARG A 364 8.51 15.59 28.51
C ARG A 364 9.05 16.00 29.87
N GLY A 365 8.84 15.19 30.91
CA GLY A 365 9.36 15.42 32.26
C GLY A 365 10.85 15.15 32.49
N LEU A 366 11.55 14.48 31.55
CA LEU A 366 13.00 14.22 31.71
C LEU A 366 13.80 15.53 31.87
N LYS A 367 14.86 15.54 32.67
CA LYS A 367 15.78 16.70 32.72
C LYS A 367 16.63 16.73 31.45
N LYS A 368 17.06 17.92 31.02
CA LYS A 368 17.90 18.13 29.82
C LYS A 368 19.24 17.42 29.92
#